data_AF-A0A7C5SZD1-F1
#
_entry.id   AF-A0A7C5SZD1-F1
#
_cell.length_a   1.000
_cell.length_b   1.000
_cell.length_c   1.000
_cell.angle_alpha   90.00
_cell.angle_beta   90.00
_cell.angle_gamma   90.00
#
_symmetry.space_group_name_H-M   'P 1'
#
loop_
_entity.id
_entity.type
_entity.pdbx_description
1 polymer ?
#
loop_
_entity_poly.entity_id
_entity_poly.type
_entity_poly.pdbx_seq_one_letter_code
_entity_poly.pdbx_strand_id
1 'polypeptide(L)'
;MKALVYTASVPRYLLLRAWGKRAPLGLLPLRLREIPDPEPPQGWEKGKVLLSGICGSDLALLFGKSSPRLAPFFSFPAVLGHEIVAEVGGVRAAIN
;
A
#
# COMPACT_ATOMS: atom_id res chain seq x y z
N MET A 1 -2.51 11.99 -9.13
CA MET A 1 -3.27 10.70 -9.19
C MET A 1 -3.85 10.36 -7.81
N LYS A 2 -4.89 9.50 -7.73
CA LYS A 2 -5.40 8.98 -6.45
C LYS A 2 -4.68 7.68 -6.08
N ALA A 3 -4.36 7.49 -4.81
CA ALA A 3 -3.68 6.30 -4.28
C ALA A 3 -4.10 5.96 -2.85
N LEU A 4 -4.02 4.69 -2.47
CA LEU A 4 -4.17 4.23 -1.09
C LEU A 4 -2.84 4.38 -0.35
N VAL A 5 -2.74 5.40 0.50
CA VAL A 5 -1.51 5.77 1.20
C VAL A 5 -1.56 5.30 2.65
N TYR A 6 -0.62 4.44 3.02
CA TYR A 6 -0.35 3.99 4.39
C TYR A 6 0.59 4.97 5.09
N THR A 7 0.21 5.43 6.28
CA THR A 7 1.05 6.29 7.14
C THR A 7 1.39 5.56 8.45
N ALA A 8 2.66 5.19 8.62
CA ALA A 8 3.13 4.53 9.83
C ALA A 8 2.83 5.38 11.08
N SER A 9 2.34 4.72 12.13
CA SER A 9 1.99 5.38 13.39
C SER A 9 2.06 4.36 14.51
N VAL A 10 2.96 4.57 15.46
CA VAL A 10 3.16 3.67 16.61
C VAL A 10 1.88 3.55 17.45
N PRO A 11 1.16 4.63 17.81
CA PRO A 11 -0.09 4.51 18.56
C PRO A 11 -1.15 3.68 17.82
N ARG A 12 -1.37 3.95 16.52
CA ARG A 12 -2.32 3.18 15.72
C ARG A 12 -1.91 1.72 15.59
N TYR A 13 -0.62 1.45 15.38
CA TYR A 13 -0.08 0.09 15.31
C TYR A 13 -0.43 -0.71 16.57
N LEU A 14 -0.17 -0.16 17.75
CA LEU A 14 -0.43 -0.85 19.02
C LEU A 14 -1.93 -1.11 19.23
N LEU A 15 -2.77 -0.11 18.97
CA LEU A 15 -4.22 -0.25 19.08
C LEU A 15 -4.79 -1.28 18.09
N LEU A 16 -4.31 -1.25 16.84
CA LEU A 16 -4.76 -2.18 15.79
C LEU A 16 -4.25 -3.60 16.03
N ARG A 17 -3.05 -3.76 16.60
CA ARG A 17 -2.53 -5.05 17.04
C ARG A 17 -3.37 -5.64 18.16
N ALA A 18 -3.84 -4.81 19.10
CA ALA A 18 -4.66 -5.24 20.23
C ALA A 18 -6.11 -5.59 19.82
N TRP A 19 -6.75 -4.75 18.99
CA TRP A 19 -8.17 -4.93 18.62
C TRP A 19 -8.39 -5.71 17.32
N GLY A 20 -7.38 -5.80 16.46
CA GLY A 20 -7.47 -6.46 15.16
C GLY A 20 -8.63 -5.93 14.33
N LYS A 21 -9.40 -6.83 13.71
CA LYS A 21 -10.54 -6.51 12.85
C LYS A 21 -11.72 -5.83 13.57
N ARG A 22 -11.72 -5.80 14.91
CA ARG A 22 -12.76 -5.11 15.71
C ARG A 22 -12.47 -3.62 15.87
N ALA A 23 -11.28 -3.16 15.48
CA ALA A 23 -10.93 -1.75 15.54
C ALA A 23 -11.81 -0.92 14.59
N PRO A 24 -12.20 0.31 14.98
CA PRO A 24 -12.91 1.22 14.08
C PRO A 24 -12.10 1.48 12.80
N LEU A 25 -12.75 1.47 11.64
CA LEU A 25 -12.08 1.72 10.35
C LEU A 25 -11.34 3.06 10.31
N GLY A 26 -11.83 4.07 11.02
CA GLY A 26 -11.15 5.38 11.15
C GLY A 26 -9.77 5.32 11.79
N LEU A 27 -9.48 4.26 12.56
CA LEU A 27 -8.18 4.03 13.18
C LEU A 27 -7.14 3.46 12.21
N LEU A 28 -7.58 2.83 11.12
CA LEU A 28 -6.67 2.25 10.12
C LEU A 28 -5.70 3.34 9.60
N PRO A 29 -4.40 3.07 9.48
CA PRO A 29 -3.41 4.01 8.97
C PRO A 29 -3.46 4.18 7.44
N LEU A 30 -4.59 3.91 6.79
CA LEU A 30 -4.75 3.94 5.33
C LEU A 30 -5.75 5.01 4.91
N ARG A 31 -5.41 5.83 3.91
CA ARG A 31 -6.32 6.82 3.34
C ARG A 31 -6.19 6.84 1.83
N LEU A 32 -7.33 6.98 1.14
CA LEU A 32 -7.32 7.41 -0.25
C LEU A 32 -6.88 8.88 -0.29
N ARG A 33 -5.79 9.17 -0.99
CA ARG A 33 -5.24 10.52 -1.13
C ARG A 33 -4.99 10.85 -2.59
N GLU A 34 -5.02 12.13 -2.89
CA GLU A 34 -4.45 12.66 -4.11
C GLU A 34 -2.96 12.92 -3.90
N ILE A 35 -2.12 12.39 -4.78
CA ILE A 35 -0.67 12.50 -4.75
C ILE A 35 -0.15 12.93 -6.13
N PRO A 36 1.05 13.54 -6.22
CA PRO A 36 1.71 13.78 -7.50
C PRO A 36 1.82 12.48 -8.29
N ASP A 37 1.71 12.61 -9.60
CA ASP A 37 1.89 11.47 -10.49
C ASP A 37 3.40 11.18 -10.63
N PRO A 38 3.90 9.97 -10.32
CA PRO A 38 5.33 9.71 -10.33
C PRO A 38 5.88 9.71 -11.75
N GLU A 39 7.00 10.40 -11.94
CA GLU A 39 7.78 10.34 -13.18
C GLU A 39 8.60 9.04 -13.20
N PRO A 40 8.49 8.22 -14.26
CA PRO A 40 9.30 7.02 -14.38
C PRO A 40 10.79 7.40 -14.57
N PRO A 41 11.73 6.71 -13.89
CA PRO A 41 13.16 6.90 -14.14
C PRO A 41 13.54 6.54 -15.58
N GLN A 42 14.73 6.96 -16.02
CA GLN A 42 15.23 6.59 -17.35
C GLN A 42 15.23 5.07 -17.56
N GLY A 43 14.67 4.63 -18.69
CA GLY A 43 14.55 3.21 -19.04
C GLY A 43 13.33 2.51 -18.45
N TRP A 44 12.46 3.22 -17.74
CA TRP A 44 11.21 2.68 -17.19
C TRP A 44 10.00 3.24 -17.94
N GLU A 45 9.00 2.40 -18.14
CA GLU A 45 7.70 2.82 -18.65
C GLU A 45 6.68 2.78 -17.51
N LYS A 46 5.83 3.81 -17.44
CA LYS A 46 4.78 3.89 -16.44
C LYS A 46 3.54 3.13 -16.92
N GLY A 47 3.16 2.09 -16.16
CA GLY A 47 1.93 1.36 -16.40
C GLY A 47 0.67 2.08 -15.90
N LYS A 48 -0.42 1.98 -16.65
CA LYS A 48 -1.77 2.33 -16.18
C LYS A 48 -2.33 1.16 -15.39
N VAL A 49 -2.40 1.31 -14.07
CA VAL A 49 -3.02 0.31 -13.18
C VAL A 49 -4.49 0.13 -13.54
N LEU A 50 -4.88 -1.12 -13.83
CA LEU A 50 -6.27 -1.51 -14.13
C LEU A 50 -6.92 -2.17 -12.91
N LEU A 51 -6.16 -3.04 -12.22
CA LEU A 51 -6.60 -3.77 -11.03
C LEU A 51 -5.44 -3.88 -10.05
N SER A 52 -5.76 -3.96 -8.76
CA SER A 52 -4.80 -4.40 -7.74
C SER A 52 -5.47 -5.35 -6.76
N GLY A 53 -4.82 -6.48 -6.51
CA GLY A 53 -5.20 -7.44 -5.48
C GLY A 53 -4.95 -6.90 -4.07
N ILE A 54 -5.62 -7.53 -3.10
CA ILE A 54 -5.39 -7.26 -1.68
C ILE A 54 -4.74 -8.51 -1.09
N CYS A 55 -3.46 -8.40 -0.74
CA CYS A 55 -2.70 -9.50 -0.20
C CYS A 55 -2.92 -9.64 1.33
N GLY A 56 -2.60 -10.82 1.86
CA GLY A 56 -2.53 -11.04 3.30
C GLY A 56 -1.52 -10.13 4.01
N SER A 57 -0.44 -9.73 3.32
CA SER A 57 0.59 -8.81 3.82
C SER A 57 0.06 -7.39 3.98
N ASP A 58 -0.79 -6.90 3.07
CA ASP A 58 -1.47 -5.61 3.18
C ASP A 58 -2.34 -5.58 4.44
N LEU A 59 -3.15 -6.62 4.62
CA LEU A 59 -4.01 -6.76 5.81
C LEU A 59 -3.17 -6.90 7.09
N ALA A 60 -2.05 -7.64 7.06
CA ALA A 60 -1.17 -7.78 8.20
C ALA A 60 -0.54 -6.43 8.60
N LEU A 61 -0.17 -5.60 7.63
CA LEU A 61 0.36 -4.26 7.86
C LEU A 61 -0.70 -3.32 8.46
N LEU A 62 -1.94 -3.38 7.94
CA LEU A 62 -3.06 -2.57 8.44
C LEU A 62 -3.45 -2.91 9.87
N PHE A 63 -3.40 -4.19 10.27
CA PHE A 63 -3.81 -4.63 11.60
C PHE A 63 -2.64 -4.85 12.57
N GLY A 64 -1.47 -4.25 12.31
CA GLY A 64 -0.34 -4.30 13.24
C GLY A 64 0.24 -5.71 13.49
N LYS A 65 0.02 -6.63 12.54
CA LYS A 65 0.53 -8.01 12.58
C LYS A 65 1.93 -8.13 11.99
N SER A 66 2.30 -7.22 11.08
CA SER A 66 3.66 -7.12 10.57
C SER A 66 4.65 -6.76 11.68
N SER A 67 5.82 -7.39 11.64
CA SER A 67 6.92 -7.10 12.56
C SER A 67 7.47 -5.70 12.30
N PRO A 68 7.62 -4.83 13.32
CA PRO A 68 8.24 -3.51 13.14
C PRO A 68 9.70 -3.59 12.65
N ARG A 69 10.36 -4.75 12.85
CA ARG A 69 11.71 -5.00 12.30
C ARG A 69 11.77 -4.95 10.78
N LEU A 70 10.63 -5.06 10.10
CA LEU A 70 10.56 -4.93 8.64
C LEU A 70 10.50 -3.47 8.18
N ALA A 71 10.33 -2.49 9.09
CA ALA A 71 10.20 -1.07 8.73
C ALA A 71 11.31 -0.53 7.81
N PRO A 72 12.60 -0.95 7.93
CA PRO A 72 13.65 -0.51 7.01
C PRO A 72 13.44 -0.92 5.54
N PHE A 73 12.58 -1.90 5.26
CA PHE A 73 12.24 -2.33 3.90
C PHE A 73 11.05 -1.56 3.31
N PHE A 74 10.47 -0.61 4.04
CA PHE A 74 9.35 0.22 3.58
C PHE A 74 9.76 1.68 3.50
N SER A 75 9.26 2.38 2.47
CA SER A 75 9.32 3.84 2.38
C SER A 75 8.01 4.42 2.89
N PHE A 76 7.97 4.83 4.17
CA PHE A 76 6.77 5.45 4.74
C PHE A 76 6.76 6.97 4.53
N PRO A 77 5.61 7.59 4.17
CA PRO A 77 4.33 6.96 3.85
C PRO A 77 4.39 6.15 2.54
N ALA A 78 3.73 4.99 2.54
CA ALA A 78 3.82 4.02 1.44
C ALA A 78 2.50 3.95 0.65
N VAL A 79 2.58 3.86 -0.67
CA VAL A 79 1.43 3.46 -1.51
C VAL A 79 1.34 1.93 -1.47
N LEU A 80 0.18 1.38 -1.08
CA LEU A 80 -0.03 -0.08 -1.02
C LEU A 80 -0.52 -0.64 -2.37
N GLY A 81 -0.39 -1.97 -2.52
CA GLY A 81 -0.72 -2.72 -3.73
C GLY A 81 0.53 -3.24 -4.44
N HIS A 82 0.71 -4.56 -4.44
CA HIS A 82 1.84 -5.24 -5.09
C HIS A 82 1.42 -6.42 -5.96
N GLU A 83 0.14 -6.76 -5.97
CA GLU A 83 -0.47 -7.68 -6.93
C GLU A 83 -1.22 -6.80 -7.95
N ILE A 84 -0.64 -6.52 -9.11
CA ILE A 84 -1.11 -5.48 -10.04
C ILE A 84 -1.38 -6.08 -11.43
N VAL A 85 -2.48 -5.67 -12.04
CA VAL A 85 -2.69 -5.77 -13.49
C VAL A 85 -2.63 -4.36 -14.07
N ALA A 86 -1.76 -4.14 -15.06
CA ALA A 86 -1.56 -2.85 -15.69
C ALA A 86 -1.50 -2.95 -17.22
N GLU A 87 -1.81 -1.85 -17.90
CA GLU A 87 -1.49 -1.67 -19.31
C GLU A 87 -0.16 -0.91 -19.43
N VAL A 88 0.79 -1.48 -20.17
CA VAL A 88 2.14 -0.93 -20.40
C VAL A 88 2.43 -1.11 -21.90
N GLY A 89 2.79 -0.06 -22.63
CA GLY A 89 3.13 -0.18 -24.05
C GLY A 89 2.07 -0.83 -24.93
N GLY A 90 0.78 -0.73 -24.57
CA GLY A 90 -0.33 -1.37 -25.28
C GLY A 90 -0.52 -2.88 -24.99
N VAL A 91 0.25 -3.46 -24.09
CA VAL A 91 0.06 -4.84 -23.60
C VAL A 91 -0.40 -4.87 -22.14
N ARG A 92 -1.13 -5.92 -21.76
CA ARG A 92 -1.52 -6.16 -20.37
C ARG A 92 -0.42 -6.94 -19.66
N ALA A 93 0.10 -6.39 -18.58
CA ALA A 93 1.09 -7.00 -17.71
C ALA A 93 0.46 -7.36 -16.36
N ALA A 94 0.83 -8.54 -15.82
CA ALA A 94 0.54 -8.95 -14.46
C ALA A 94 1.86 -8.92 -13.66
N ILE A 95 1.84 -8.26 -12.50
CA ILE A 95 2.99 -8.02 -11.63
C ILE A 95 2.60 -8.51 -10.23
N ASN A 96 3.40 -9.38 -9.63
CA ASN A 96 3.16 -9.96 -8.30
C ASN A 96 4.45 -10.06 -7.50
#